data_AF-A0A7V9N4T3-F1
#
_entry.id   AF-A0A7V9N4T3-F1
#
_cell.length_a   1.000
_cell.length_b   1.000
_cell.length_c   1.000
_cell.angle_alpha   90.00
_cell.angle_beta   90.00
_cell.angle_gamma   90.00
#
_symmetry.space_group_name_H-M   'P 1'
#
loop_
_entity.id
_entity.type
_entity.pdbx_description
1 polymer ?
#
loop_
_entity_poly.entity_id
_entity_poly.type
_entity_poly.pdbx_seq_one_letter_code
_entity_poly.pdbx_strand_id
1 'polypeptide(L)'
;MVRPPVVTEIELGQSSAAAVSETPVNASLGPAWVRPLAMALLAISTVGVVWMLWQHREIYGSFGAAPDSPPVAGALVLGVIAVMSLAVVVLRPERGNLHALVKTSAVWSVAMLVGMMLAWTAVFRADRQDAWHGAPVTSETEVDAYLAANTPPGANPIRIPTGVLVQSMEFLNGDNVQMTGYIWQRFAPDTPPDLARGVVLPEAVEEAYDMTEAYRYEENGVETIGWYFAAVLRQPFEYAEFPFDEQDPWLRLWPREFSQDVILVPDFAAYTSSDPASFPGVEREFVYSGWTPMYAGFSYSNQPYDTSFGIGDASARLNLPGLYFNLVLERSFVGPFFEHFIFAIAAACLLFGLLVLTTDDEHLKSRFQLTTSGVLGAATGLFFAVILKHNQLRGGVGSRGVTYIEVIPIILYLMIVVVVLNAILLASPVKIRFIEHRNNLLPKLAYWPVLLGLVFASTLAVLFRN
;
A
#
# COMPACT_ATOMS: atom_id res chain seq x y z
N MET A 1 0.77 29.08 95.88
CA MET A 1 -0.67 29.44 95.94
C MET A 1 -1.05 29.90 94.54
N VAL A 2 -1.93 29.28 93.74
CA VAL A 2 -3.01 28.31 93.95
C VAL A 2 -3.20 27.57 92.60
N ARG A 3 -3.37 26.25 92.66
CA ARG A 3 -3.84 25.40 91.54
C ARG A 3 -5.27 25.80 91.14
N PRO A 4 -5.67 25.79 89.87
CA PRO A 4 -7.08 25.72 89.55
C PRO A 4 -7.64 24.32 89.87
N PRO A 5 -8.93 24.21 90.23
CA PRO A 5 -9.50 23.01 90.84
C PRO A 5 -9.97 21.98 89.80
N VAL A 6 -9.94 20.73 90.25
CA VAL A 6 -10.66 19.58 89.69
C VAL A 6 -12.00 19.47 90.42
N VAL A 7 -13.11 19.35 89.68
CA VAL A 7 -14.40 18.78 90.13
C VAL A 7 -15.01 18.04 88.92
N THR A 8 -14.78 16.72 88.81
CA THR A 8 -15.72 15.57 89.01
C THR A 8 -16.89 15.41 88.02
N GLU A 9 -16.72 14.42 87.12
CA GLU A 9 -17.63 13.29 86.77
C GLU A 9 -18.85 13.09 87.71
N ILE A 10 -20.07 12.67 87.32
CA ILE A 10 -20.61 11.45 86.62
C ILE A 10 -22.10 11.82 86.24
N GLU A 11 -22.73 11.50 85.08
CA GLU A 11 -23.44 10.25 84.72
C GLU A 11 -23.99 10.25 83.28
N LEU A 12 -23.57 9.22 82.54
CA LEU A 12 -24.34 8.29 81.68
C LEU A 12 -25.72 8.73 81.14
N GLY A 13 -25.74 8.93 79.81
CA GLY A 13 -26.95 8.80 78.99
C GLY A 13 -26.57 8.35 77.57
N GLN A 14 -26.68 7.05 77.31
CA GLN A 14 -26.66 6.49 75.96
C GLN A 14 -27.82 7.06 75.13
N SER A 15 -27.58 7.57 73.92
CA SER A 15 -28.48 7.35 72.78
C SER A 15 -27.91 7.91 71.47
N SER A 16 -27.89 7.04 70.46
CA SER A 16 -27.93 7.34 69.02
C SER A 16 -26.69 7.95 68.36
N ALA A 17 -25.78 7.07 67.96
CA ALA A 17 -24.95 7.27 66.78
C ALA A 17 -25.85 7.53 65.55
N ALA A 18 -25.89 8.78 65.09
CA ALA A 18 -26.42 9.10 63.77
C ALA A 18 -25.41 8.60 62.73
N ALA A 19 -25.67 7.39 62.23
CA ALA A 19 -25.06 6.88 61.02
C ALA A 19 -25.31 7.88 59.89
N VAL A 20 -24.26 8.55 59.44
CA VAL A 20 -24.25 9.25 58.17
C VAL A 20 -24.39 8.16 57.12
N SER A 21 -25.62 8.03 56.60
CA SER A 21 -25.92 7.13 55.49
C SER A 21 -25.11 7.57 54.29
N GLU A 22 -24.06 6.83 53.97
CA GLU A 22 -23.51 6.80 52.61
C GLU A 22 -24.66 6.38 51.70
N THR A 23 -25.24 7.35 51.01
CA THR A 23 -26.13 7.07 49.89
C THR A 23 -25.32 6.28 48.87
N PRO A 24 -25.74 5.06 48.49
CA PRO A 24 -25.03 4.32 47.47
C PRO A 24 -25.12 5.15 46.19
N VAL A 25 -23.97 5.59 45.69
CA VAL A 25 -23.85 6.18 44.36
C VAL A 25 -24.41 5.14 43.40
N ASN A 26 -25.63 5.39 42.93
CA ASN A 26 -26.30 4.56 41.93
C ASN A 26 -25.29 4.31 40.80
N ALA A 27 -24.78 3.09 40.71
CA ALA A 27 -24.07 2.62 39.54
C ALA A 27 -25.07 2.74 38.39
N SER A 28 -25.00 3.82 37.61
CA SER A 28 -25.89 4.03 36.49
C SER A 28 -25.66 2.87 35.52
N LEU A 29 -26.54 1.88 35.57
CA LEU A 29 -26.62 0.80 34.60
C LEU A 29 -26.58 1.48 33.22
N GLY A 30 -25.55 1.19 32.44
CA GLY A 30 -25.48 1.66 31.07
C GLY A 30 -26.74 1.25 30.31
N PRO A 31 -27.03 1.90 29.17
CA PRO A 31 -28.28 1.71 28.48
C PRO A 31 -28.55 0.22 28.21
N ALA A 32 -29.71 -0.29 28.61
CA ALA A 32 -30.04 -1.72 28.55
C ALA A 32 -29.98 -2.32 27.13
N TRP A 33 -29.93 -1.48 26.10
CA TRP A 33 -29.85 -1.86 24.69
C TRP A 33 -28.43 -2.21 24.20
N VAL A 34 -27.36 -1.82 24.91
CA VAL A 34 -25.97 -2.01 24.43
C VAL A 34 -25.64 -3.49 24.23
N ARG A 35 -26.01 -4.34 25.20
CA ARG A 35 -25.72 -5.78 25.15
C ARG A 35 -26.54 -6.55 24.11
N PRO A 36 -27.88 -6.40 24.00
CA PRO A 36 -28.62 -7.06 22.93
C PRO A 36 -28.18 -6.61 21.54
N LEU A 37 -27.81 -5.33 21.37
CA LEU A 37 -27.22 -4.86 20.12
C LEU A 37 -25.88 -5.56 19.83
N ALA A 38 -24.96 -5.63 20.80
CA ALA A 38 -23.69 -6.30 20.62
C ALA A 38 -23.85 -7.80 20.30
N MET A 39 -24.83 -8.49 20.91
CA MET A 39 -25.14 -9.88 20.57
C MET A 39 -25.69 -10.03 19.16
N ALA A 40 -26.56 -9.11 18.72
CA ALA A 40 -27.08 -9.11 17.34
C ALA A 40 -25.96 -8.86 16.33
N LEU A 41 -25.10 -7.86 16.58
CA LEU A 41 -23.94 -7.57 15.73
C LEU A 41 -22.97 -8.75 15.68
N LEU A 42 -22.70 -9.41 16.81
CA LEU A 42 -21.85 -10.61 16.86
C LEU A 42 -22.43 -11.73 15.99
N ALA A 43 -23.73 -12.00 16.10
CA ALA A 43 -24.38 -13.05 15.31
C ALA A 43 -24.34 -12.73 13.80
N ILE A 44 -24.72 -11.51 13.42
CA ILE A 44 -24.76 -11.06 12.01
C ILE A 44 -23.35 -11.08 11.42
N SER A 45 -22.37 -10.52 12.11
CA SER A 45 -20.98 -10.46 11.62
C SER A 45 -20.36 -11.85 11.49
N THR A 46 -20.58 -12.75 12.45
CA THR A 46 -20.06 -14.13 12.38
C THR A 46 -20.64 -14.89 11.18
N VAL A 47 -21.96 -14.81 10.97
CA VAL A 47 -22.62 -15.43 9.81
C VAL A 47 -22.10 -14.78 8.52
N GLY A 48 -21.95 -13.46 8.50
CA GLY A 48 -21.45 -12.72 7.35
C GLY A 48 -20.01 -13.08 6.97
N VAL A 49 -19.11 -13.30 7.94
CA VAL A 49 -17.74 -13.79 7.66
C VAL A 49 -17.78 -15.13 6.94
N VAL A 50 -18.57 -16.08 7.45
CA VAL A 50 -18.70 -17.42 6.84
C VAL A 50 -19.26 -17.31 5.43
N TRP A 51 -20.27 -16.45 5.22
CA TRP A 51 -20.87 -16.23 3.92
C TRP A 51 -19.89 -15.60 2.92
N MET A 52 -19.12 -14.58 3.33
CA MET A 52 -18.11 -13.93 2.49
C MET A 52 -16.99 -14.90 2.08
N LEU A 53 -16.50 -15.72 3.01
CA LEU A 53 -15.47 -16.72 2.70
C LEU A 53 -16.00 -17.84 1.80
N TRP A 54 -17.28 -18.20 1.95
CA TRP A 54 -17.94 -19.15 1.06
C TRP A 54 -18.08 -18.59 -0.35
N GLN A 55 -18.54 -17.34 -0.49
CA GLN A 55 -18.62 -16.64 -1.77
C GLN A 55 -17.25 -16.51 -2.45
N HIS A 56 -16.21 -16.17 -1.68
CA HIS A 56 -14.82 -16.11 -2.19
C HIS A 56 -14.40 -17.44 -2.81
N ARG A 57 -14.66 -18.54 -2.11
CA ARG A 57 -14.33 -19.88 -2.60
C ARG A 57 -15.10 -20.24 -3.86
N GLU A 58 -16.36 -19.84 -3.98
CA GLU A 58 -17.16 -20.08 -5.20
C GLU A 58 -16.60 -19.32 -6.40
N ILE A 59 -16.11 -18.08 -6.21
CA ILE A 59 -15.58 -17.25 -7.29
C ILE A 59 -14.17 -17.70 -7.70
N TYR A 60 -13.28 -17.91 -6.73
CA TYR A 60 -11.84 -18.10 -7.01
C TYR A 60 -11.36 -19.55 -6.88
N GLY A 61 -12.25 -20.50 -6.53
CA GLY A 61 -11.93 -21.92 -6.39
C GLY A 61 -10.98 -22.27 -5.25
N SER A 62 -10.48 -21.28 -4.50
CA SER A 62 -9.52 -21.45 -3.42
C SER A 62 -9.84 -20.53 -2.22
N PHE A 63 -9.19 -20.79 -1.09
CA PHE A 63 -9.16 -19.88 0.06
C PHE A 63 -7.93 -18.95 0.04
N GLY A 64 -7.15 -18.97 -1.04
CA GLY A 64 -6.07 -18.01 -1.23
C GLY A 64 -6.63 -16.60 -1.26
N ALA A 65 -6.05 -15.69 -0.50
CA ALA A 65 -6.46 -14.30 -0.56
C ALA A 65 -6.02 -13.72 -1.91
N ALA A 66 -6.94 -13.08 -2.61
CA ALA A 66 -6.64 -12.29 -3.79
C ALA A 66 -6.75 -10.81 -3.40
N PRO A 67 -5.85 -9.91 -3.85
CA PRO A 67 -6.06 -8.47 -3.80
C PRO A 67 -7.28 -8.20 -4.67
N ASP A 68 -7.96 -7.09 -4.42
CA ASP A 68 -9.13 -6.71 -5.22
C ASP A 68 -10.30 -7.71 -5.14
N SER A 69 -10.37 -8.51 -4.06
CA SER A 69 -11.52 -9.36 -3.77
C SER A 69 -12.41 -8.72 -2.69
N PRO A 70 -13.56 -8.11 -3.07
CA PRO A 70 -14.54 -7.59 -2.12
C PRO A 70 -14.96 -8.59 -1.02
N PRO A 71 -15.07 -9.91 -1.30
CA PRO A 71 -15.39 -10.88 -0.27
C PRO A 71 -14.33 -10.96 0.85
N VAL A 72 -13.04 -10.90 0.53
CA VAL A 72 -11.97 -10.94 1.54
C VAL A 72 -11.99 -9.66 2.39
N ALA A 73 -12.12 -8.49 1.76
CA ALA A 73 -12.26 -7.23 2.49
C ALA A 73 -13.48 -7.23 3.42
N GLY A 74 -14.63 -7.72 2.92
CA GLY A 74 -15.85 -7.88 3.70
C GLY A 74 -15.67 -8.84 4.89
N ALA A 75 -15.02 -9.98 4.67
CA ALA A 75 -14.72 -10.93 5.74
C ALA A 75 -13.82 -10.33 6.83
N LEU A 76 -12.81 -9.52 6.46
CA LEU A 76 -11.94 -8.84 7.42
C LEU A 76 -12.72 -7.83 8.28
N VAL A 77 -13.55 -6.98 7.65
CA VAL A 77 -14.38 -6.00 8.37
C VAL A 77 -15.34 -6.68 9.33
N LEU A 78 -16.06 -7.71 8.86
CA LEU A 78 -17.02 -8.44 9.68
C LEU A 78 -16.31 -9.20 10.81
N GLY A 79 -15.12 -9.77 10.54
CA GLY A 79 -14.30 -10.42 11.57
C GLY A 79 -13.91 -9.46 12.69
N VAL A 80 -13.48 -8.24 12.35
CA VAL A 80 -13.17 -7.19 13.33
C VAL A 80 -14.42 -6.79 14.13
N ILE A 81 -15.56 -6.59 13.46
CA ILE A 81 -16.84 -6.27 14.12
C ILE A 81 -17.27 -7.38 15.08
N ALA A 82 -17.07 -8.65 14.71
CA ALA A 82 -17.38 -9.80 15.56
C ALA A 82 -16.55 -9.77 16.84
N VAL A 83 -15.23 -9.58 16.73
CA VAL A 83 -14.33 -9.49 17.89
C VAL A 83 -14.68 -8.29 18.78
N MET A 84 -14.96 -7.12 18.19
CA MET A 84 -15.37 -5.94 18.94
C MET A 84 -16.69 -6.15 19.70
N SER A 85 -17.67 -6.79 19.05
CA SER A 85 -18.97 -7.10 19.62
C SER A 85 -18.86 -8.13 20.74
N LEU A 86 -18.03 -9.17 20.55
CA LEU A 86 -17.72 -10.16 21.57
C LEU A 86 -17.07 -9.50 22.81
N ALA A 87 -16.16 -8.55 22.61
CA ALA A 87 -15.53 -7.82 23.70
C ALA A 87 -16.56 -7.08 24.58
N VAL A 88 -17.57 -6.45 23.96
CA VAL A 88 -18.66 -5.78 24.69
C VAL A 88 -19.50 -6.78 25.49
N VAL A 89 -19.86 -7.92 24.89
CA VAL A 89 -20.66 -8.96 25.56
C VAL A 89 -19.95 -9.57 26.78
N VAL A 90 -18.63 -9.80 26.66
CA VAL A 90 -17.82 -10.45 27.70
C VAL A 90 -17.36 -9.47 28.78
N LEU A 91 -16.77 -8.34 28.40
CA LEU A 91 -16.13 -7.41 29.33
C LEU A 91 -17.12 -6.46 30.01
N ARG A 92 -18.31 -6.30 29.43
CA ARG A 92 -19.43 -5.51 29.98
C ARG A 92 -19.06 -4.06 30.32
N PRO A 93 -18.53 -3.28 29.33
CA PRO A 93 -18.16 -1.88 29.53
C PRO A 93 -19.34 -0.99 29.96
N GLU A 94 -20.58 -1.38 29.65
CA GLU A 94 -21.81 -0.68 30.03
C GLU A 94 -22.01 -0.55 31.54
N ARG A 95 -21.31 -1.37 32.34
CA ARG A 95 -21.31 -1.28 33.80
C ARG A 95 -20.50 -0.09 34.33
N GLY A 96 -19.77 0.62 33.47
CA GLY A 96 -19.01 1.82 33.84
C GLY A 96 -17.77 1.52 34.69
N ASN A 97 -17.30 0.26 34.77
CA ASN A 97 -16.04 -0.08 35.43
C ASN A 97 -14.86 0.39 34.55
N LEU A 98 -13.95 1.18 35.12
CA LEU A 98 -12.76 1.68 34.42
C LEU A 98 -11.94 0.56 33.78
N HIS A 99 -11.70 -0.54 34.50
CA HIS A 99 -10.94 -1.67 33.95
C HIS A 99 -11.65 -2.34 32.78
N ALA A 100 -12.98 -2.43 32.81
CA ALA A 100 -13.76 -2.98 31.70
C ALA A 100 -13.69 -2.08 30.45
N LEU A 101 -13.77 -0.76 30.64
CA LEU A 101 -13.65 0.22 29.56
C LEU A 101 -12.27 0.19 28.91
N VAL A 102 -11.20 0.20 29.72
CA VAL A 102 -9.81 0.13 29.22
C VAL A 102 -9.57 -1.19 28.48
N LYS A 103 -9.99 -2.33 29.04
CA LYS A 103 -9.87 -3.63 28.36
C LYS A 103 -10.65 -3.66 27.05
N THR A 104 -11.84 -3.06 26.99
CA THR A 104 -12.65 -3.01 25.76
C THR A 104 -11.94 -2.18 24.68
N SER A 105 -11.45 -0.98 25.02
CA SER A 105 -10.67 -0.14 24.11
C SER A 105 -9.41 -0.85 23.61
N ALA A 106 -8.68 -1.53 24.50
CA ALA A 106 -7.50 -2.31 24.13
C ALA A 106 -7.85 -3.46 23.17
N VAL A 107 -8.90 -4.24 23.45
CA VAL A 107 -9.33 -5.34 22.56
C VAL A 107 -9.76 -4.81 21.20
N TRP A 108 -10.48 -3.68 21.14
CA TRP A 108 -10.86 -3.06 19.86
C TRP A 108 -9.65 -2.61 19.06
N SER A 109 -8.66 -2.00 19.73
CA SER A 109 -7.39 -1.59 19.10
C SER A 109 -6.63 -2.78 18.54
N VAL A 110 -6.51 -3.85 19.33
CA VAL A 110 -5.84 -5.10 18.90
C VAL A 110 -6.61 -5.75 17.74
N ALA A 111 -7.94 -5.75 17.76
CA ALA A 111 -8.74 -6.30 16.67
C ALA A 111 -8.49 -5.56 15.35
N MET A 112 -8.46 -4.22 15.38
CA MET A 112 -8.13 -3.39 14.19
C MET A 112 -6.70 -3.66 13.71
N LEU A 113 -5.73 -3.75 14.61
CA LEU A 113 -4.34 -4.04 14.28
C LEU A 113 -4.18 -5.42 13.64
N VAL A 114 -4.83 -6.45 14.20
CA VAL A 114 -4.82 -7.81 13.64
C VAL A 114 -5.52 -7.84 12.29
N GLY A 115 -6.67 -7.17 12.14
CA GLY A 115 -7.37 -7.04 10.86
C GLY A 115 -6.47 -6.40 9.79
N MET A 116 -5.74 -5.34 10.14
CA MET A 116 -4.77 -4.69 9.26
C MET A 116 -3.60 -5.59 8.89
N MET A 117 -3.02 -6.31 9.84
CA MET A 117 -1.95 -7.29 9.56
C MET A 117 -2.42 -8.43 8.65
N LEU A 118 -3.66 -8.90 8.82
CA LEU A 118 -4.27 -9.89 7.94
C LEU A 118 -4.51 -9.32 6.54
N ALA A 119 -4.94 -8.06 6.42
CA ALA A 119 -5.07 -7.36 5.14
C ALA A 119 -3.73 -7.28 4.40
N TRP A 120 -2.65 -6.86 5.06
CA TRP A 120 -1.32 -6.83 4.45
C TRP A 120 -0.83 -8.23 4.06
N THR A 121 -1.08 -9.23 4.90
CA THR A 121 -0.68 -10.62 4.58
C THR A 121 -1.45 -11.17 3.39
N ALA A 122 -2.72 -10.80 3.24
CA ALA A 122 -3.55 -11.16 2.09
C ALA A 122 -3.01 -10.56 0.79
N VAL A 123 -2.65 -9.27 0.82
CA VAL A 123 -2.08 -8.56 -0.33
C VAL A 123 -0.70 -9.10 -0.69
N PHE A 124 0.17 -9.35 0.30
CA PHE A 124 1.52 -9.86 0.06
C PHE A 124 1.58 -11.30 -0.47
N ARG A 125 0.57 -12.13 -0.18
CA ARG A 125 0.54 -13.52 -0.65
C ARG A 125 -0.12 -13.70 -2.00
N ALA A 126 -0.70 -12.64 -2.52
CA ALA A 126 -1.31 -12.68 -3.82
C ALA A 126 -0.25 -12.57 -4.91
N ASP A 127 -0.33 -13.47 -5.88
CA ASP A 127 0.45 -13.38 -7.11
C ASP A 127 -0.33 -12.49 -8.09
N ARG A 128 0.22 -11.35 -8.50
CA ARG A 128 -0.44 -10.43 -9.44
C ARG A 128 0.15 -10.59 -10.84
N GLN A 129 -0.12 -11.75 -11.44
CA GLN A 129 0.36 -12.06 -12.79
C GLN A 129 -0.21 -11.16 -13.90
N ASP A 130 -1.15 -10.26 -13.60
CA ASP A 130 -1.77 -9.36 -14.58
C ASP A 130 -0.90 -8.14 -14.95
N ALA A 131 0.28 -7.98 -14.36
CA ALA A 131 1.19 -6.85 -14.58
C ALA A 131 1.98 -6.91 -15.90
N TRP A 132 1.55 -7.64 -16.93
CA TRP A 132 2.26 -7.69 -18.22
C TRP A 132 1.76 -6.60 -19.18
N HIS A 133 2.69 -5.92 -19.86
CA HIS A 133 2.31 -5.04 -20.96
C HIS A 133 2.01 -5.86 -22.22
N GLY A 134 0.74 -6.08 -22.54
CA GLY A 134 0.31 -6.81 -23.74
C GLY A 134 0.19 -8.33 -23.53
N ALA A 135 0.02 -9.07 -24.61
CA ALA A 135 -0.18 -10.52 -24.57
C ALA A 135 1.18 -11.25 -24.49
N PRO A 136 1.48 -11.95 -23.38
CA PRO A 136 2.74 -12.67 -23.23
C PRO A 136 2.87 -13.81 -24.24
N VAL A 137 4.09 -14.05 -24.71
CA VAL A 137 4.44 -15.15 -25.61
C VAL A 137 5.72 -15.83 -25.12
N THR A 138 5.68 -17.16 -25.06
CA THR A 138 6.76 -17.99 -24.49
C THR A 138 7.29 -19.03 -25.48
N SER A 139 6.72 -19.13 -26.68
CA SER A 139 7.13 -20.09 -27.71
C SER A 139 6.89 -19.56 -29.12
N GLU A 140 7.61 -20.11 -30.11
CA GLU A 140 7.39 -19.80 -31.52
C GLU A 140 5.95 -20.10 -31.97
N THR A 141 5.35 -21.18 -31.43
CA THR A 141 3.96 -21.54 -31.72
C THR A 141 2.96 -20.51 -31.23
N GLU A 142 3.21 -19.88 -30.07
CA GLU A 142 2.37 -18.80 -29.55
C GLU A 142 2.55 -17.51 -30.34
N VAL A 143 3.77 -17.21 -30.76
CA VAL A 143 4.06 -16.09 -31.67
C VAL A 143 3.29 -16.25 -32.97
N ASP A 144 3.36 -17.43 -33.61
CA ASP A 144 2.65 -17.70 -34.85
C ASP A 144 1.14 -17.58 -34.69
N ALA A 145 0.58 -18.13 -33.61
CA ALA A 145 -0.85 -18.03 -33.30
C ALA A 145 -1.28 -16.57 -33.08
N TYR A 146 -0.51 -15.80 -32.32
CA TYR A 146 -0.81 -14.39 -32.05
C TYR A 146 -0.74 -13.56 -33.33
N LEU A 147 0.34 -13.71 -34.12
CA LEU A 147 0.52 -12.97 -35.36
C LEU A 147 -0.54 -13.32 -36.41
N ALA A 148 -0.92 -14.59 -36.54
CA ALA A 148 -1.99 -15.00 -37.44
C ALA A 148 -3.35 -14.38 -37.09
N ALA A 149 -3.62 -14.15 -35.80
CA ALA A 149 -4.85 -13.55 -35.32
C ALA A 149 -4.85 -12.01 -35.38
N ASN A 150 -3.67 -11.36 -35.28
CA ASN A 150 -3.53 -9.92 -35.10
C ASN A 150 -2.88 -9.17 -36.26
N THR A 151 -2.45 -9.89 -37.31
CA THR A 151 -1.89 -9.29 -38.52
C THR A 151 -2.96 -9.25 -39.62
N PRO A 152 -3.06 -8.18 -40.44
CA PRO A 152 -4.06 -8.11 -41.50
C PRO A 152 -4.01 -9.31 -42.47
N PRO A 153 -5.17 -9.84 -42.93
CA PRO A 153 -5.20 -10.97 -43.85
C PRO A 153 -4.43 -10.67 -45.15
N GLY A 154 -3.52 -11.58 -45.52
CA GLY A 154 -2.71 -11.45 -46.74
C GLY A 154 -1.43 -10.62 -46.59
N ALA A 155 -1.17 -10.05 -45.42
CA ALA A 155 0.13 -9.45 -45.13
C ALA A 155 1.21 -10.53 -44.95
N ASN A 156 2.41 -10.26 -45.47
CA ASN A 156 3.57 -11.14 -45.32
C ASN A 156 4.78 -10.31 -44.84
N PRO A 157 4.76 -9.82 -43.58
CA PRO A 157 5.82 -8.97 -43.08
C PRO A 157 7.14 -9.73 -42.94
N ILE A 158 8.25 -9.02 -43.15
CA ILE A 158 9.60 -9.52 -42.93
C ILE A 158 9.77 -9.71 -41.42
N ARG A 159 10.02 -10.96 -41.00
CA ARG A 159 10.22 -11.31 -39.59
C ARG A 159 11.69 -11.19 -39.22
N ILE A 160 12.00 -10.39 -38.21
CA ILE A 160 13.36 -10.22 -37.69
C ILE A 160 13.44 -10.77 -36.26
N PRO A 161 14.09 -11.93 -36.05
CA PRO A 161 14.39 -12.44 -34.71
C PRO A 161 15.18 -11.41 -33.91
N THR A 162 14.65 -11.05 -32.75
CA THR A 162 15.16 -10.01 -31.87
C THR A 162 15.24 -10.56 -30.46
N GLY A 163 16.40 -10.39 -29.82
CA GLY A 163 16.60 -10.75 -28.43
C GLY A 163 17.03 -9.56 -27.59
N VAL A 164 16.83 -9.72 -26.29
CA VAL A 164 17.08 -8.73 -25.23
C VAL A 164 17.79 -9.42 -24.06
N LEU A 165 18.80 -8.73 -23.52
CA LEU A 165 19.45 -9.03 -22.25
C LEU A 165 19.54 -7.73 -21.44
N VAL A 166 18.88 -7.66 -20.29
CA VAL A 166 18.96 -6.53 -19.37
C VAL A 166 20.06 -6.81 -18.33
N GLN A 167 21.02 -5.90 -18.24
CA GLN A 167 22.16 -5.99 -17.31
C GLN A 167 21.96 -5.22 -16.02
N SER A 168 21.31 -4.05 -16.09
CA SER A 168 21.00 -3.25 -14.90
C SER A 168 19.72 -2.46 -15.07
N MET A 169 19.11 -2.10 -13.93
CA MET A 169 17.99 -1.18 -13.87
C MET A 169 18.00 -0.37 -12.59
N GLU A 170 17.56 0.89 -12.67
CA GLU A 170 17.27 1.73 -11.52
C GLU A 170 16.02 2.59 -11.78
N PHE A 171 15.07 2.59 -10.84
CA PHE A 171 13.98 3.57 -10.85
C PHE A 171 14.54 4.91 -10.38
N LEU A 172 14.59 5.89 -11.29
CA LEU A 172 15.11 7.22 -10.97
C LEU A 172 14.08 8.07 -10.24
N ASN A 173 12.80 7.90 -10.59
CA ASN A 173 11.66 8.59 -9.99
C ASN A 173 10.35 7.88 -10.39
N GLY A 174 9.22 8.54 -10.11
CA GLY A 174 7.88 8.00 -10.36
C GLY A 174 7.48 7.82 -11.82
N ASP A 175 8.28 8.25 -12.81
CA ASP A 175 7.97 8.04 -14.22
C ASP A 175 9.18 7.69 -15.10
N ASN A 176 10.37 7.56 -14.54
CA ASN A 176 11.59 7.25 -15.27
C ASN A 176 12.31 6.04 -14.68
N VAL A 177 12.61 5.08 -15.55
CA VAL A 177 13.47 3.93 -15.25
C VAL A 177 14.71 3.99 -16.13
N GLN A 178 15.88 3.84 -15.53
CA GLN A 178 17.13 3.64 -16.26
C GLN A 178 17.35 2.15 -16.48
N MET A 179 17.68 1.74 -17.70
CA MET A 179 18.00 0.36 -18.05
C MET A 179 19.26 0.30 -18.91
N THR A 180 20.06 -0.74 -18.72
CA THR A 180 21.20 -1.05 -19.58
C THR A 180 21.18 -2.50 -20.01
N GLY A 181 21.83 -2.80 -21.14
CA GLY A 181 22.02 -4.17 -21.57
C GLY A 181 22.30 -4.30 -23.05
N TYR A 182 21.90 -5.44 -23.62
CA TYR A 182 22.07 -5.75 -25.04
C TYR A 182 20.74 -6.04 -25.71
N ILE A 183 20.59 -5.55 -26.93
CA ILE A 183 19.54 -5.95 -27.86
C ILE A 183 20.24 -6.49 -29.10
N TRP A 184 19.78 -7.60 -29.66
CA TRP A 184 20.36 -8.15 -30.89
C TRP A 184 19.28 -8.54 -31.88
N GLN A 185 19.66 -8.54 -33.15
CA GLN A 185 18.83 -8.98 -34.25
C GLN A 185 19.58 -9.99 -35.12
N ARG A 186 18.86 -10.97 -35.65
CA ARG A 186 19.38 -11.98 -36.59
C ARG A 186 18.73 -11.76 -37.95
N PHE A 187 19.53 -11.73 -39.00
CA PHE A 187 19.11 -11.48 -40.38
C PHE A 187 19.46 -12.71 -41.21
N ALA A 188 18.44 -13.38 -41.73
CA ALA A 188 18.59 -14.56 -42.58
C ALA A 188 19.13 -14.18 -43.98
N PRO A 189 19.69 -15.14 -44.75
CA PRO A 189 20.27 -14.87 -46.06
C PRO A 189 19.32 -14.24 -47.08
N ASP A 190 18.01 -14.45 -46.92
CA ASP A 190 16.93 -13.93 -47.76
C ASP A 190 16.42 -12.56 -47.31
N THR A 191 16.97 -11.99 -46.22
CA THR A 191 16.65 -10.64 -45.77
C THR A 191 17.09 -9.61 -46.82
N PRO A 192 16.23 -8.64 -47.20
CA PRO A 192 16.61 -7.61 -48.17
C PRO A 192 17.89 -6.87 -47.76
N PRO A 193 18.89 -6.72 -48.65
CA PRO A 193 20.17 -6.13 -48.29
C PRO A 193 20.09 -4.63 -47.96
N ASP A 194 19.07 -3.95 -48.48
CA ASP A 194 18.76 -2.53 -48.27
C ASP A 194 17.90 -2.27 -47.02
N LEU A 195 17.47 -3.32 -46.32
CA LEU A 195 16.72 -3.19 -45.07
C LEU A 195 17.55 -2.44 -44.02
N ALA A 196 17.00 -1.36 -43.45
CA ALA A 196 17.64 -0.65 -42.36
C ALA A 196 17.75 -1.53 -41.11
N ARG A 197 18.99 -1.91 -40.75
CA ARG A 197 19.29 -2.72 -39.56
C ARG A 197 19.27 -1.87 -38.29
N GLY A 198 18.69 -2.42 -37.22
CA GLY A 198 18.70 -1.80 -35.91
C GLY A 198 17.34 -1.79 -35.24
N VAL A 199 17.38 -1.42 -33.96
CA VAL A 199 16.22 -1.27 -33.10
C VAL A 199 16.12 0.18 -32.64
N VAL A 200 14.90 0.66 -32.42
CA VAL A 200 14.62 1.95 -31.80
C VAL A 200 13.85 1.71 -30.51
N LEU A 201 14.24 2.41 -29.44
CA LEU A 201 13.50 2.46 -28.18
C LEU A 201 12.70 3.77 -28.15
N PRO A 202 11.40 3.77 -28.53
CA PRO A 202 10.63 5.00 -28.73
C PRO A 202 10.31 5.77 -27.44
N GLU A 203 10.48 5.13 -26.28
CA GLU A 203 10.21 5.73 -24.95
C GLU A 203 11.48 6.30 -24.30
N ALA A 204 12.64 6.19 -24.97
CA ALA A 204 13.90 6.69 -24.46
C ALA A 204 13.95 8.23 -24.51
N VAL A 205 14.44 8.83 -23.42
CA VAL A 205 14.70 10.28 -23.35
C VAL A 205 16.01 10.57 -24.07
N GLU A 206 15.98 11.49 -25.05
CA GLU A 206 17.09 11.75 -25.98
C GLU A 206 18.40 12.06 -25.26
N GLU A 207 18.37 12.89 -24.21
CA GLU A 207 19.56 13.28 -23.45
C GLU A 207 20.18 12.14 -22.61
N ALA A 208 19.50 10.99 -22.54
CA ALA A 208 19.91 9.83 -21.76
C ALA A 208 19.71 8.52 -22.52
N TYR A 209 19.92 8.55 -23.84
CA TYR A 209 19.90 7.38 -24.73
C TYR A 209 21.23 7.24 -25.48
N ASP A 210 21.94 6.16 -25.22
CA ASP A 210 23.10 5.73 -25.98
C ASP A 210 22.92 4.30 -26.46
N MET A 211 23.10 4.07 -27.76
CA MET A 211 23.03 2.74 -28.36
C MET A 211 24.18 2.58 -29.36
N THR A 212 25.07 1.64 -29.07
CA THR A 212 26.28 1.40 -29.85
C THR A 212 26.34 -0.05 -30.31
N GLU A 213 26.77 -0.29 -31.55
CA GLU A 213 27.03 -1.65 -32.01
C GLU A 213 28.17 -2.25 -31.19
N ALA A 214 27.84 -3.30 -30.44
CA ALA A 214 28.78 -3.99 -29.57
C ALA A 214 29.46 -5.15 -30.29
N TYR A 215 28.71 -5.84 -31.16
CA TYR A 215 29.25 -6.94 -31.96
C TYR A 215 28.46 -7.15 -33.25
N ARG A 216 29.15 -7.71 -34.23
CA ARG A 216 28.59 -8.21 -35.48
C ARG A 216 29.29 -9.50 -35.85
N TYR A 217 28.51 -10.51 -36.19
CA TYR A 217 29.01 -11.84 -36.44
C TYR A 217 28.09 -12.55 -37.44
N GLU A 218 28.68 -13.34 -38.32
CA GLU A 218 27.95 -14.11 -39.33
C GLU A 218 28.26 -15.60 -39.16
N GLU A 219 27.20 -16.42 -39.13
CA GLU A 219 27.31 -17.88 -39.11
C GLU A 219 26.25 -18.50 -40.01
N ASN A 220 26.69 -19.42 -40.88
CA ASN A 220 25.82 -20.11 -41.84
C ASN A 220 24.97 -19.14 -42.70
N GLY A 221 25.50 -17.96 -43.03
CA GLY A 221 24.82 -16.92 -43.79
C GLY A 221 23.79 -16.12 -42.98
N VAL A 222 23.65 -16.37 -41.67
CA VAL A 222 22.83 -15.58 -40.76
C VAL A 222 23.72 -14.51 -40.13
N GLU A 223 23.43 -13.25 -40.44
CA GLU A 223 24.10 -12.11 -39.82
C GLU A 223 23.43 -11.78 -38.47
N THR A 224 24.19 -11.72 -37.40
CA THR A 224 23.74 -11.30 -36.07
C THR A 224 24.43 -10.02 -35.68
N ILE A 225 23.65 -9.01 -35.29
CA ILE A 225 24.16 -7.70 -34.85
C ILE A 225 23.61 -7.44 -33.46
N GLY A 226 24.49 -7.12 -32.53
CA GLY A 226 24.13 -6.77 -31.16
C GLY A 226 24.52 -5.33 -30.83
N TRP A 227 23.61 -4.63 -30.19
CA TRP A 227 23.81 -3.27 -29.68
C TRP A 227 23.82 -3.29 -28.16
N TYR A 228 24.82 -2.64 -27.57
CA TYR A 228 24.75 -2.25 -26.17
C TYR A 228 23.88 -0.99 -26.07
N PHE A 229 22.97 -0.96 -25.12
CA PHE A 229 22.12 0.20 -24.84
C PHE A 229 22.27 0.66 -23.39
N ALA A 230 22.20 1.98 -23.20
CA ALA A 230 21.94 2.62 -21.92
C ALA A 230 20.86 3.68 -22.16
N ALA A 231 19.70 3.50 -21.53
CA ALA A 231 18.53 4.33 -21.78
C ALA A 231 17.82 4.71 -20.49
N VAL A 232 17.33 5.95 -20.40
CA VAL A 232 16.26 6.32 -19.47
C VAL A 232 14.94 6.28 -20.23
N LEU A 233 14.02 5.45 -19.75
CA LEU A 233 12.71 5.21 -20.35
C LEU A 233 11.65 5.87 -19.50
N ARG A 234 10.74 6.60 -20.17
CA ARG A 234 9.65 7.30 -19.48
C ARG A 234 8.37 6.49 -19.55
N GLN A 235 7.88 6.01 -18.39
CA GLN A 235 6.77 5.08 -18.28
C GLN A 235 5.78 5.47 -17.17
N PRO A 236 4.47 5.17 -17.34
CA PRO A 236 3.42 5.51 -16.38
C PRO A 236 3.34 4.51 -15.22
N PHE A 237 4.36 4.48 -14.35
CA PHE A 237 4.35 3.64 -13.15
C PHE A 237 3.28 4.07 -12.15
N GLU A 238 2.63 3.10 -11.51
CA GLU A 238 1.57 3.33 -10.52
C GLU A 238 2.09 3.02 -9.11
N TYR A 239 1.99 4.00 -8.21
CA TYR A 239 2.52 3.90 -6.84
C TYR A 239 1.44 4.02 -5.76
N ALA A 240 0.16 3.99 -6.12
CA ALA A 240 -0.94 4.09 -5.15
C ALA A 240 -0.79 3.12 -3.97
N GLU A 241 -0.22 1.94 -4.21
CA GLU A 241 -0.10 0.87 -3.21
C GLU A 241 1.24 0.85 -2.46
N PHE A 242 2.14 1.80 -2.74
CA PHE A 242 3.45 1.86 -2.11
C PHE A 242 3.34 1.76 -0.56
N PRO A 243 4.13 0.89 0.09
CA PRO A 243 5.27 0.13 -0.45
C PRO A 243 4.94 -1.31 -0.90
N PHE A 244 3.66 -1.69 -1.03
CA PHE A 244 3.23 -3.02 -1.47
C PHE A 244 3.04 -3.11 -2.99
N ASP A 245 3.71 -2.22 -3.73
CA ASP A 245 3.62 -2.09 -5.17
C ASP A 245 4.49 -3.10 -5.92
N GLU A 246 3.97 -3.51 -7.06
CA GLU A 246 4.71 -4.19 -8.13
C GLU A 246 4.90 -3.20 -9.28
N GLN A 247 5.98 -3.36 -10.03
CA GLN A 247 6.26 -2.54 -11.21
C GLN A 247 6.67 -3.43 -12.37
N ASP A 248 6.26 -3.04 -13.56
CA ASP A 248 6.39 -3.80 -14.79
C ASP A 248 7.12 -3.02 -15.89
N PRO A 249 8.34 -2.50 -15.66
CA PRO A 249 9.08 -1.82 -16.71
C PRO A 249 9.20 -2.68 -17.97
N TRP A 250 8.95 -2.04 -19.12
CA TRP A 250 9.01 -2.70 -20.43
C TRP A 250 10.04 -2.04 -21.35
N LEU A 251 10.52 -2.80 -22.33
CA LEU A 251 11.26 -2.30 -23.48
C LEU A 251 10.38 -2.46 -24.70
N ARG A 252 9.87 -1.34 -25.23
CA ARG A 252 9.18 -1.33 -26.51
C ARG A 252 10.21 -1.33 -27.64
N LEU A 253 10.16 -2.35 -28.50
CA LEU A 253 11.14 -2.54 -29.56
C LEU A 253 10.53 -2.16 -30.92
N TRP A 254 11.07 -1.13 -31.55
CA TRP A 254 10.71 -0.76 -32.93
C TRP A 254 11.79 -1.22 -33.92
N PRO A 255 11.41 -1.73 -35.10
CA PRO A 255 12.38 -1.87 -36.19
C PRO A 255 12.88 -0.48 -36.59
N ARG A 256 14.16 -0.37 -36.97
CA ARG A 256 14.70 0.86 -37.56
C ARG A 256 14.11 1.15 -38.94
N GLU A 257 13.68 0.11 -39.65
CA GLU A 257 13.01 0.22 -40.94
C GLU A 257 11.53 0.61 -40.76
N PHE A 258 11.13 1.75 -41.33
CA PHE A 258 9.74 2.25 -41.28
C PHE A 258 9.03 2.23 -42.64
N SER A 259 9.77 1.97 -43.72
CA SER A 259 9.26 1.97 -45.10
C SER A 259 8.82 0.61 -45.60
N GLN A 260 9.29 -0.47 -44.96
CA GLN A 260 8.92 -1.86 -45.27
C GLN A 260 8.09 -2.46 -44.12
N ASP A 261 7.28 -3.45 -44.44
CA ASP A 261 6.48 -4.19 -43.46
C ASP A 261 7.36 -5.16 -42.67
N VAL A 262 7.97 -4.65 -41.60
CA VAL A 262 8.84 -5.42 -40.71
C VAL A 262 8.12 -5.72 -39.41
N ILE A 263 8.22 -6.96 -38.95
CA ILE A 263 7.77 -7.37 -37.62
C ILE A 263 8.91 -8.01 -36.84
N LEU A 264 9.08 -7.58 -35.60
CA LEU A 264 10.07 -8.17 -34.70
C LEU A 264 9.47 -9.42 -34.04
N VAL A 265 10.24 -10.50 -33.97
CA VAL A 265 9.85 -11.74 -33.30
C VAL A 265 10.89 -12.12 -32.24
N PRO A 266 10.51 -12.70 -31.09
CA PRO A 266 11.49 -13.15 -30.08
C PRO A 266 12.48 -14.17 -30.65
N ASP A 267 13.77 -13.99 -30.38
CA ASP A 267 14.82 -14.99 -30.69
C ASP A 267 14.90 -16.07 -29.60
N PHE A 268 13.82 -16.85 -29.38
CA PHE A 268 13.72 -17.82 -28.29
C PHE A 268 14.88 -18.84 -28.27
N ALA A 269 15.42 -19.20 -29.44
CA ALA A 269 16.55 -20.13 -29.56
C ALA A 269 17.85 -19.63 -28.90
N ALA A 270 17.98 -18.32 -28.64
CA ALA A 270 19.13 -17.75 -27.94
C ALA A 270 19.03 -17.86 -26.42
N TYR A 271 17.90 -18.30 -25.88
CA TYR A 271 17.67 -18.44 -24.43
C TYR A 271 17.73 -19.89 -23.98
N THR A 272 18.24 -20.12 -22.77
CA THR A 272 18.26 -21.48 -22.17
C THR A 272 16.87 -21.97 -21.74
N SER A 273 15.94 -21.05 -21.54
CA SER A 273 14.56 -21.29 -21.15
C SER A 273 13.72 -20.10 -21.63
N SER A 274 12.46 -20.32 -21.98
CA SER A 274 11.48 -19.28 -22.26
C SER A 274 10.40 -19.15 -21.18
N ASP A 275 10.52 -19.94 -20.10
CA ASP A 275 9.67 -19.82 -18.91
C ASP A 275 9.89 -18.44 -18.25
N PRO A 276 8.85 -17.59 -18.13
CA PRO A 276 9.02 -16.27 -17.55
C PRO A 276 9.56 -16.25 -16.11
N ALA A 277 9.26 -17.29 -15.33
CA ALA A 277 9.76 -17.42 -13.95
C ALA A 277 11.25 -17.78 -13.87
N SER A 278 11.86 -18.15 -15.01
CA SER A 278 13.30 -18.38 -15.13
C SER A 278 14.11 -17.13 -15.50
N PHE A 279 13.43 -15.98 -15.63
CA PHE A 279 13.99 -14.66 -15.95
C PHE A 279 14.82 -14.63 -17.25
N PRO A 280 14.29 -15.11 -18.38
CA PRO A 280 15.01 -15.08 -19.65
C PRO A 280 15.40 -13.65 -20.01
N GLY A 281 16.67 -13.44 -20.39
CA GLY A 281 17.14 -12.12 -20.78
C GLY A 281 17.38 -11.16 -19.61
N VAL A 282 17.57 -11.67 -18.39
CA VAL A 282 17.99 -10.88 -17.22
C VAL A 282 19.33 -11.42 -16.72
N GLU A 283 20.28 -10.53 -16.46
CA GLU A 283 21.57 -10.87 -15.83
C GLU A 283 21.35 -11.50 -14.44
N ARG A 284 22.15 -12.52 -14.07
CA ARG A 284 21.92 -13.25 -12.80
C ARG A 284 22.35 -12.47 -11.56
N GLU A 285 23.42 -11.69 -11.67
CA GLU A 285 23.95 -10.84 -10.58
C GLU A 285 23.46 -9.40 -10.72
N PHE A 286 22.17 -9.23 -10.99
CA PHE A 286 21.57 -7.93 -11.18
C PHE A 286 21.40 -7.19 -9.84
N VAL A 287 21.77 -5.92 -9.79
CA VAL A 287 21.56 -5.07 -8.61
C VAL A 287 20.14 -4.50 -8.68
N TYR A 288 19.21 -5.13 -7.99
CA TYR A 288 17.80 -4.76 -8.05
C TYR A 288 17.41 -3.58 -7.13
N SER A 289 18.34 -2.94 -6.42
CA SER A 289 18.09 -1.71 -5.62
C SER A 289 16.78 -1.69 -4.82
N GLY A 290 16.47 -2.77 -4.10
CA GLY A 290 15.23 -2.89 -3.31
C GLY A 290 14.05 -3.52 -4.06
N TRP A 291 14.26 -4.10 -5.22
CA TRP A 291 13.29 -4.88 -6.01
C TRP A 291 13.69 -6.35 -6.09
N THR A 292 12.77 -7.22 -6.48
CA THR A 292 13.02 -8.64 -6.75
C THR A 292 12.25 -9.03 -8.01
N PRO A 293 12.90 -9.66 -9.01
CA PRO A 293 12.21 -10.06 -10.23
C PRO A 293 11.24 -11.20 -9.96
N MET A 294 10.05 -11.11 -10.53
CA MET A 294 9.01 -12.14 -10.50
C MET A 294 8.89 -12.84 -11.85
N TYR A 295 8.91 -12.07 -12.93
CA TYR A 295 8.83 -12.59 -14.29
C TYR A 295 9.62 -11.73 -15.27
N ALA A 296 10.13 -12.35 -16.34
CA ALA A 296 10.65 -11.61 -17.49
C ALA A 296 10.28 -12.32 -18.78
N GLY A 297 10.05 -11.59 -19.87
CA GLY A 297 9.79 -12.21 -21.15
C GLY A 297 9.14 -11.31 -22.18
N PHE A 298 8.79 -11.90 -23.31
CA PHE A 298 8.26 -11.17 -24.45
C PHE A 298 6.74 -11.11 -24.45
N SER A 299 6.22 -10.02 -25.00
CA SER A 299 4.79 -9.86 -25.27
C SER A 299 4.56 -9.08 -26.56
N TYR A 300 3.34 -9.17 -27.06
CA TYR A 300 2.86 -8.34 -28.16
C TYR A 300 1.75 -7.40 -27.71
N SER A 301 1.76 -6.19 -28.25
CA SER A 301 0.66 -5.23 -28.09
C SER A 301 0.37 -4.53 -29.41
N ASN A 302 -0.92 -4.42 -29.74
CA ASN A 302 -1.37 -3.69 -30.92
C ASN A 302 -1.52 -2.22 -30.56
N GLN A 303 -0.77 -1.36 -31.24
CA GLN A 303 -0.77 0.07 -30.98
C GLN A 303 -1.34 0.78 -32.21
N PRO A 304 -2.62 1.19 -32.19
CA PRO A 304 -3.26 1.77 -33.35
C PRO A 304 -2.73 3.18 -33.59
N TYR A 305 -1.73 3.31 -34.46
CA TYR A 305 -1.28 4.60 -34.93
C TYR A 305 -2.28 5.18 -35.93
N ASP A 306 -2.59 6.47 -35.77
CA ASP A 306 -3.42 7.24 -36.69
C ASP A 306 -2.60 8.01 -37.74
N THR A 307 -1.30 7.72 -37.83
CA THR A 307 -0.33 8.42 -38.68
C THR A 307 0.54 7.45 -39.48
N SER A 308 0.99 7.89 -40.66
CA SER A 308 1.99 7.20 -41.47
C SER A 308 3.43 7.63 -41.16
N PHE A 309 3.61 8.54 -40.19
CA PHE A 309 4.88 9.21 -39.94
C PHE A 309 5.42 9.96 -41.19
N GLY A 310 4.52 10.34 -42.10
CA GLY A 310 4.85 11.00 -43.36
C GLY A 310 5.30 10.05 -44.48
N ILE A 311 5.23 8.73 -44.27
CA ILE A 311 5.65 7.72 -45.25
C ILE A 311 4.41 7.06 -45.87
N GLY A 312 4.06 7.46 -47.08
CA GLY A 312 2.90 6.90 -47.80
C GLY A 312 1.55 7.30 -47.20
N ASP A 313 0.50 6.59 -47.62
CA ASP A 313 -0.89 6.80 -47.16
C ASP A 313 -1.11 6.14 -45.79
N ALA A 314 -1.56 6.93 -44.80
CA ALA A 314 -1.85 6.44 -43.45
C ALA A 314 -2.92 5.36 -43.42
N SER A 315 -3.89 5.39 -44.35
CA SER A 315 -4.94 4.36 -44.44
C SER A 315 -4.44 3.03 -45.02
N ALA A 316 -3.30 3.04 -45.72
CA ALA A 316 -2.70 1.87 -46.34
C ALA A 316 -1.63 1.20 -45.45
N ARG A 317 -1.26 1.82 -44.32
CA ARG A 317 -0.24 1.28 -43.42
C ARG A 317 -0.80 0.09 -42.64
N LEU A 318 -0.08 -1.04 -42.66
CA LEU A 318 -0.46 -2.22 -41.88
C LEU A 318 -0.27 -1.92 -40.38
N ASN A 319 -1.30 -2.19 -39.59
CA ASN A 319 -1.19 -2.17 -38.14
C ASN A 319 -0.53 -3.49 -37.68
N LEU A 320 0.80 -3.49 -37.61
CA LEU A 320 1.57 -4.63 -37.14
C LEU A 320 1.74 -4.57 -35.61
N PRO A 321 1.59 -5.71 -34.90
CA PRO A 321 1.85 -5.76 -33.47
C PRO A 321 3.27 -5.33 -33.12
N GLY A 322 3.41 -4.51 -32.07
CA GLY A 322 4.71 -4.12 -31.52
C GLY A 322 5.24 -5.20 -30.56
N LEU A 323 6.54 -5.46 -30.61
CA LEU A 323 7.22 -6.38 -29.70
C LEU A 323 7.67 -5.64 -28.44
N TYR A 324 7.43 -6.26 -27.29
CA TYR A 324 7.83 -5.76 -25.98
C TYR A 324 8.63 -6.83 -25.24
N PHE A 325 9.59 -6.39 -24.43
CA PHE A 325 10.22 -7.22 -23.40
C PHE A 325 9.87 -6.65 -22.03
N ASN A 326 9.27 -7.46 -21.16
CA ASN A 326 8.76 -7.06 -19.85
C ASN A 326 9.67 -7.59 -18.76
N LEU A 327 9.81 -6.82 -17.68
CA LEU A 327 10.46 -7.24 -16.46
C LEU A 327 9.55 -6.87 -15.29
N VAL A 328 8.85 -7.86 -14.75
CA VAL A 328 7.92 -7.70 -13.62
C VAL A 328 8.70 -7.84 -12.32
N LEU A 329 8.58 -6.85 -11.45
CA LEU A 329 9.35 -6.71 -10.22
C LEU A 329 8.42 -6.48 -9.02
N GLU A 330 8.69 -7.18 -7.92
CA GLU A 330 8.07 -6.91 -6.63
C GLU A 330 9.00 -6.05 -5.76
N ARG A 331 8.45 -5.08 -5.04
CA ARG A 331 9.23 -4.28 -4.09
C ARG A 331 9.60 -5.10 -2.86
N SER A 332 10.87 -5.00 -2.44
CA SER A 332 11.30 -5.38 -1.10
C SER A 332 10.80 -4.34 -0.07
N PHE A 333 9.53 -4.46 0.29
CA PHE A 333 8.81 -3.43 1.04
C PHE A 333 9.32 -3.22 2.48
N VAL A 334 10.01 -4.22 3.05
CA VAL A 334 10.40 -4.25 4.47
C VAL A 334 11.21 -3.00 4.86
N GLY A 335 12.16 -2.59 4.03
CA GLY A 335 13.00 -1.41 4.27
C GLY A 335 12.17 -0.11 4.34
N PRO A 336 11.50 0.29 3.24
CA PRO A 336 10.62 1.46 3.22
C PRO A 336 9.53 1.43 4.29
N PHE A 337 8.99 0.24 4.57
CA PHE A 337 7.97 0.05 5.60
C PHE A 337 8.51 0.43 6.98
N PHE A 338 9.65 -0.12 7.41
CA PHE A 338 10.21 0.19 8.72
C PHE A 338 10.65 1.65 8.86
N GLU A 339 11.22 2.24 7.81
CA GLU A 339 11.67 3.63 7.83
C GLU A 339 10.53 4.61 8.18
N HIS A 340 9.35 4.42 7.58
CA HIS A 340 8.22 5.33 7.77
C HIS A 340 7.33 4.96 8.97
N PHE A 341 7.10 3.66 9.23
CA PHE A 341 6.21 3.23 10.31
C PHE A 341 6.78 3.49 11.71
N ILE A 342 8.08 3.31 11.92
CA ILE A 342 8.69 3.50 13.25
C ILE A 342 8.47 4.95 13.71
N PHE A 343 8.68 5.91 12.81
CA PHE A 343 8.42 7.32 13.09
C PHE A 343 6.94 7.58 13.41
N ALA A 344 6.02 7.02 12.61
CA ALA A 344 4.59 7.18 12.82
C ALA A 344 4.11 6.60 14.18
N ILE A 345 4.63 5.43 14.57
CA ILE A 345 4.34 4.80 15.86
C ILE A 345 4.85 5.67 17.01
N ALA A 346 6.09 6.18 16.91
CA ALA A 346 6.65 7.07 17.91
C ALA A 346 5.81 8.36 18.05
N ALA A 347 5.40 8.96 16.94
CA ALA A 347 4.55 10.14 16.92
C ALA A 347 3.18 9.86 17.55
N ALA A 348 2.54 8.73 17.22
CA ALA A 348 1.27 8.31 17.81
C ALA A 348 1.39 8.10 19.33
N CYS A 349 2.43 7.42 19.79
CA CYS A 349 2.68 7.21 21.21
C CYS A 349 2.91 8.52 21.97
N LEU A 350 3.71 9.45 21.43
CA LEU A 350 3.94 10.76 22.03
C LEU A 350 2.65 11.58 22.10
N LEU A 351 1.87 11.57 21.02
CA LEU A 351 0.59 12.27 20.96
C LEU A 351 -0.43 11.68 21.95
N PHE A 352 -0.48 10.36 22.10
CA PHE A 352 -1.27 9.70 23.13
C PHE A 352 -0.80 10.10 24.54
N GLY A 353 0.51 10.17 24.76
CA GLY A 353 1.10 10.66 26.00
C GLY A 353 0.60 12.07 26.35
N LEU A 354 0.63 13.00 25.39
CA LEU A 354 0.08 14.34 25.57
C LEU A 354 -1.41 14.31 25.94
N LEU A 355 -2.21 13.47 25.27
CA LEU A 355 -3.64 13.33 25.58
C LEU A 355 -3.89 12.77 26.99
N VAL A 356 -3.10 11.77 27.41
CA VAL A 356 -3.20 11.17 28.75
C VAL A 356 -2.84 12.17 29.84
N LEU A 357 -1.76 12.94 29.64
CA LEU A 357 -1.29 13.97 30.55
C LEU A 357 -2.22 15.20 30.60
N THR A 358 -3.04 15.41 29.56
CA THR A 358 -4.07 16.45 29.54
C THR A 358 -5.21 16.08 30.50
N THR A 359 -5.34 16.89 31.55
CA THR A 359 -6.21 16.65 32.70
C THR A 359 -6.81 17.96 33.21
N ASP A 360 -8.03 17.92 33.72
CA ASP A 360 -8.66 19.08 34.37
C ASP A 360 -8.43 19.10 35.90
N ASP A 361 -7.98 17.99 36.47
CA ASP A 361 -7.67 17.82 37.90
C ASP A 361 -6.50 18.69 38.38
N GLU A 362 -6.71 19.54 39.38
CA GLU A 362 -5.72 20.46 39.96
C GLU A 362 -4.50 19.75 40.59
N HIS A 363 -4.70 18.57 41.20
CA HIS A 363 -3.61 17.79 41.79
C HIS A 363 -2.71 17.17 40.72
N LEU A 364 -3.29 16.75 39.60
CA LEU A 364 -2.52 16.21 38.49
C LEU A 364 -1.87 17.34 37.66
N LYS A 365 -2.56 18.47 37.47
CA LYS A 365 -2.01 19.67 36.82
C LYS A 365 -0.74 20.16 37.53
N SER A 366 -0.77 20.25 38.86
CA SER A 366 0.41 20.67 39.64
C SER A 366 1.57 19.68 39.58
N ARG A 367 1.28 18.37 39.52
CA ARG A 367 2.30 17.31 39.43
C ARG A 367 2.97 17.21 38.06
N PHE A 368 2.21 17.34 36.98
CA PHE A 368 2.72 17.19 35.61
C PHE A 368 3.15 18.50 34.96
N GLN A 369 2.73 19.65 35.50
CA GLN A 369 3.04 21.00 35.01
C GLN A 369 2.72 21.23 33.51
N LEU A 370 1.84 20.40 32.93
CA LEU A 370 1.46 20.48 31.53
C LEU A 370 0.27 21.42 31.37
N THR A 371 0.53 22.62 30.84
CA THR A 371 -0.52 23.59 30.49
C THR A 371 -1.07 23.34 29.09
N THR A 372 -2.25 23.89 28.78
CA THR A 372 -2.81 23.88 27.42
C THR A 372 -1.84 24.49 26.40
N SER A 373 -1.11 25.55 26.78
CA SER A 373 -0.06 26.13 25.95
C SER A 373 1.12 25.18 25.73
N GLY A 374 1.48 24.37 26.75
CA GLY A 374 2.48 23.31 26.63
C GLY A 374 2.05 22.20 25.67
N VAL A 375 0.78 21.78 25.73
CA VAL A 375 0.22 20.81 24.76
C VAL A 375 0.26 21.38 23.35
N LEU A 376 -0.14 22.65 23.17
CA LEU A 376 -0.10 23.31 21.86
C LEU A 376 1.33 23.41 21.32
N GLY A 377 2.31 23.77 22.16
CA GLY A 377 3.73 23.82 21.79
C GLY A 377 4.28 22.46 21.38
N ALA A 378 4.01 21.41 22.17
CA ALA A 378 4.45 20.05 21.87
C ALA A 378 3.78 19.50 20.60
N ALA A 379 2.47 19.73 20.42
CA ALA A 379 1.74 19.34 19.23
C ALA A 379 2.24 20.06 17.97
N THR A 380 2.61 21.34 18.08
CA THR A 380 3.22 22.10 16.98
C THR A 380 4.55 21.47 16.55
N GLY A 381 5.44 21.14 17.50
CA GLY A 381 6.71 20.47 17.20
C GLY A 381 6.50 19.10 16.54
N LEU A 382 5.53 18.32 17.03
CA LEU A 382 5.19 17.04 16.43
C LEU A 382 4.62 17.19 15.01
N PHE A 383 3.76 18.19 14.79
CA PHE A 383 3.18 18.49 13.49
C PHE A 383 4.25 18.82 12.45
N PHE A 384 5.22 19.68 12.80
CA PHE A 384 6.36 19.97 11.93
C PHE A 384 7.20 18.73 11.62
N ALA A 385 7.45 17.87 12.62
CA ALA A 385 8.20 16.64 12.41
C ALA A 385 7.49 15.68 11.43
N VAL A 386 6.16 15.52 11.57
CA VAL A 386 5.36 14.70 10.64
C VAL A 386 5.35 15.31 9.24
N ILE A 387 5.24 16.64 9.10
CA ILE A 387 5.35 17.33 7.80
C ILE A 387 6.68 17.08 7.12
N LEU A 388 7.79 17.23 7.85
CA LEU A 388 9.11 17.00 7.29
C LEU A 388 9.26 15.57 6.79
N LYS A 389 8.75 14.59 7.55
CA LYS A 389 8.77 13.18 7.14
C LYS A 389 7.88 12.88 5.94
N HIS A 390 6.71 13.49 5.86
CA HIS A 390 5.84 13.37 4.70
C HIS A 390 6.49 13.98 3.44
N ASN A 391 7.14 15.15 3.55
CA ASN A 391 7.86 15.75 2.42
C ASN A 391 9.04 14.88 1.94
N GLN A 392 9.78 14.24 2.85
CA GLN A 392 10.85 13.29 2.51
C GLN A 392 10.30 12.10 1.71
N LEU A 393 9.18 11.53 2.15
CA LEU A 393 8.48 10.45 1.47
C LEU A 393 8.04 10.84 0.05
N ARG A 394 7.42 12.02 -0.11
CA ARG A 394 7.03 12.57 -1.42
C ARG A 394 8.20 12.76 -2.38
N GLY A 395 9.33 13.24 -1.86
CA GLY A 395 10.54 13.42 -2.64
C GLY A 395 11.14 12.11 -3.15
N GLY A 396 10.96 11.00 -2.43
CA GLY A 396 11.48 9.69 -2.80
C GLY A 396 10.60 8.92 -3.79
N VAL A 397 9.27 8.95 -3.63
CA VAL A 397 8.36 8.17 -4.48
C VAL A 397 8.02 8.89 -5.79
N GLY A 398 7.97 10.22 -5.80
CA GLY A 398 7.71 11.00 -7.02
C GLY A 398 6.35 10.75 -7.68
N SER A 399 5.41 10.11 -6.98
CA SER A 399 4.08 9.77 -7.51
C SER A 399 3.22 11.00 -7.78
N ARG A 400 2.41 10.95 -8.85
CA ARG A 400 1.39 11.97 -9.17
C ARG A 400 0.21 11.91 -8.18
N GLY A 401 -0.09 10.74 -7.63
CA GLY A 401 -1.20 10.49 -6.71
C GLY A 401 -0.82 10.51 -5.22
N VAL A 402 -1.80 10.23 -4.36
CA VAL A 402 -1.58 9.94 -2.93
C VAL A 402 -1.36 8.44 -2.79
N THR A 403 -0.20 8.07 -2.28
CA THR A 403 0.19 6.68 -2.00
C THR A 403 -0.38 6.20 -0.66
N TYR A 404 -0.52 4.89 -0.49
CA TYR A 404 -1.03 4.28 0.74
C TYR A 404 -0.26 4.75 1.99
N ILE A 405 1.07 4.78 1.93
CA ILE A 405 1.90 5.19 3.06
C ILE A 405 1.72 6.69 3.42
N GLU A 406 1.38 7.57 2.46
CA GLU A 406 1.09 8.99 2.72
C GLU A 406 -0.19 9.20 3.54
N VAL A 407 -1.09 8.22 3.56
CA VAL A 407 -2.31 8.28 4.37
C VAL A 407 -2.00 8.31 5.86
N ILE A 408 -0.91 7.67 6.30
CA ILE A 408 -0.50 7.61 7.71
C ILE A 408 -0.16 9.01 8.27
N PRO A 409 0.77 9.80 7.69
CA PRO A 409 1.02 11.15 8.17
C PRO A 409 -0.22 12.06 8.02
N ILE A 410 -1.08 11.86 7.01
CA ILE A 410 -2.34 12.60 6.89
C ILE A 410 -3.28 12.31 8.07
N ILE A 411 -3.44 11.05 8.47
CA ILE A 411 -4.20 10.67 9.66
C ILE A 411 -3.57 11.26 10.91
N LEU A 412 -2.24 11.26 11.03
CA LEU A 412 -1.54 11.87 12.16
C LEU A 412 -1.79 13.38 12.24
N TYR A 413 -1.84 14.10 11.12
CA TYR A 413 -2.22 15.53 11.11
C TYR A 413 -3.59 15.75 11.73
N LEU A 414 -4.58 14.94 11.33
CA LEU A 414 -5.94 15.00 11.88
C LEU A 414 -5.93 14.69 13.38
N MET A 415 -5.22 13.64 13.80
CA MET A 415 -5.14 13.25 15.21
C MET A 415 -4.47 14.34 16.06
N ILE A 416 -3.42 14.99 15.56
CA ILE A 416 -2.76 16.11 16.26
C ILE A 416 -3.76 17.24 16.51
N VAL A 417 -4.50 17.64 15.46
CA VAL A 417 -5.53 18.68 15.57
C VAL A 417 -6.61 18.28 16.57
N VAL A 418 -7.11 17.05 16.52
CA VAL A 418 -8.12 16.54 17.46
C VAL A 418 -7.63 16.59 18.90
N VAL A 419 -6.38 16.20 19.17
CA VAL A 419 -5.81 16.25 20.54
C VAL A 419 -5.61 17.69 21.02
N VAL A 420 -5.19 18.61 20.15
CA VAL A 420 -5.09 20.03 20.48
C VAL A 420 -6.46 20.62 20.80
N LEU A 421 -7.46 20.36 19.95
CA LEU A 421 -8.84 20.79 20.18
C LEU A 421 -9.39 20.22 21.48
N ASN A 422 -9.10 18.95 21.78
CA ASN A 422 -9.47 18.34 23.05
C ASN A 422 -8.87 19.09 24.25
N ALA A 423 -7.59 19.45 24.20
CA ALA A 423 -6.93 20.19 25.27
C ALA A 423 -7.50 21.60 25.46
N ILE A 424 -7.82 22.29 24.36
CA ILE A 424 -8.47 23.61 24.39
C ILE A 424 -9.88 23.51 24.98
N LEU A 425 -10.68 22.55 24.54
CA LEU A 425 -12.04 22.36 25.01
C LEU A 425 -12.09 21.95 26.48
N LEU A 426 -11.15 21.11 26.94
CA LEU A 426 -11.04 20.75 28.35
C LEU A 426 -10.67 21.95 29.24
N ALA A 427 -9.91 22.90 28.71
CA ALA A 427 -9.53 24.13 29.42
C ALA A 427 -10.55 25.28 29.27
N SER A 428 -11.55 25.11 28.39
CA SER A 428 -12.57 26.11 28.09
C SER A 428 -13.69 26.09 29.15
N PRO A 429 -14.36 27.22 29.43
CA PRO A 429 -15.55 27.24 30.29
C PRO A 429 -16.76 26.49 29.69
N VAL A 430 -16.68 26.08 28.42
CA VAL A 430 -17.76 25.35 27.73
C VAL A 430 -17.75 23.88 28.14
N LYS A 431 -18.70 23.51 29.00
CA LYS A 431 -18.82 22.15 29.54
C LYS A 431 -19.39 21.17 28.53
N ILE A 432 -18.52 20.48 27.79
CA ILE A 432 -18.93 19.41 26.87
C ILE A 432 -18.94 18.08 27.62
N ARG A 433 -20.14 17.51 27.80
CA ARG A 433 -20.39 16.27 28.57
C ARG A 433 -19.53 15.07 28.15
N PHE A 434 -19.11 14.98 26.89
CA PHE A 434 -18.25 13.90 26.39
C PHE A 434 -16.76 14.08 26.75
N ILE A 435 -16.28 15.31 26.89
CA ILE A 435 -14.87 15.63 27.13
C ILE A 435 -14.59 15.67 28.64
N GLU A 436 -15.49 16.26 29.44
CA GLU A 436 -15.34 16.32 30.89
C GLU A 436 -15.60 14.97 31.59
N HIS A 437 -16.20 13.99 30.90
CA HIS A 437 -16.56 12.72 31.50
C HIS A 437 -15.34 11.99 32.08
N ARG A 438 -15.32 11.86 33.42
CA ARG A 438 -14.26 11.20 34.20
C ARG A 438 -12.86 11.69 33.82
N ASN A 439 -12.66 13.01 33.73
CA ASN A 439 -11.36 13.62 33.47
C ASN A 439 -10.76 13.17 32.13
N ASN A 440 -11.46 13.50 31.04
CA ASN A 440 -11.00 13.25 29.67
C ASN A 440 -10.88 11.74 29.33
N LEU A 441 -11.72 10.90 29.94
CA LEU A 441 -11.62 9.44 29.79
C LEU A 441 -12.03 8.96 28.40
N LEU A 442 -13.12 9.49 27.84
CA LEU A 442 -13.63 9.04 26.54
C LEU A 442 -12.62 9.30 25.40
N PRO A 443 -12.02 10.50 25.27
CA PRO A 443 -10.98 10.73 24.27
C PRO A 443 -9.77 9.80 24.45
N LYS A 444 -9.34 9.55 25.70
CA LYS A 444 -8.24 8.61 26.00
C LYS A 444 -8.56 7.17 25.55
N LEU A 445 -9.79 6.72 25.77
CA LEU A 445 -10.24 5.37 25.35
C LEU A 445 -10.46 5.27 23.83
N ALA A 446 -10.85 6.37 23.17
CA ALA A 446 -11.13 6.39 21.75
C ALA A 446 -9.87 6.52 20.88
N TYR A 447 -8.78 7.08 21.41
CA TYR A 447 -7.56 7.40 20.65
C TYR A 447 -7.05 6.24 19.78
N TRP A 448 -6.72 5.09 20.40
CA TRP A 448 -6.15 3.95 19.68
C TRP A 448 -7.14 3.26 18.73
N PRO A 449 -8.40 2.96 19.14
CA PRO A 449 -9.38 2.41 18.22
C PRO A 449 -9.67 3.31 17.01
N VAL A 450 -9.70 4.64 17.20
CA VAL A 450 -9.94 5.59 16.11
C VAL A 450 -8.73 5.67 15.19
N LEU A 451 -7.52 5.83 15.72
CA LEU A 451 -6.30 5.87 14.91
C LEU A 451 -6.15 4.59 14.07
N LEU A 452 -6.20 3.42 14.73
CA LEU A 452 -6.05 2.13 14.04
C LEU A 452 -7.24 1.84 13.12
N GLY A 453 -8.45 2.25 13.49
CA GLY A 453 -9.63 2.11 12.65
C GLY A 453 -9.54 2.94 11.37
N LEU A 454 -9.02 4.17 11.44
CA LEU A 454 -8.79 5.00 10.26
C LEU A 454 -7.72 4.37 9.34
N VAL A 455 -6.58 3.93 9.90
CA VAL A 455 -5.53 3.27 9.10
C VAL A 455 -6.05 1.96 8.48
N PHE A 456 -6.79 1.15 9.24
CA PHE A 456 -7.38 -0.09 8.74
C PHE A 456 -8.40 0.18 7.62
N ALA A 457 -9.28 1.16 7.80
CA ALA A 457 -10.25 1.56 6.78
C ALA A 457 -9.55 2.03 5.49
N SER A 458 -8.50 2.85 5.61
CA SER A 458 -7.69 3.28 4.47
C SER A 458 -6.95 2.11 3.80
N THR A 459 -6.48 1.14 4.58
CA THR A 459 -5.84 -0.08 4.06
C THR A 459 -6.80 -0.86 3.17
N LEU A 460 -8.04 -1.05 3.62
CA LEU A 460 -9.06 -1.72 2.82
C LEU A 460 -9.46 -0.89 1.59
N ALA A 461 -9.60 0.43 1.74
CA ALA A 461 -10.02 1.30 0.65
C ALA A 461 -8.99 1.41 -0.48
N VAL A 462 -7.70 1.27 -0.18
CA VAL A 462 -6.62 1.37 -1.18
C VAL A 462 -6.25 0.01 -1.74
N LEU A 463 -6.07 -1.03 -0.90
CA LEU A 463 -5.53 -2.32 -1.32
C LEU A 463 -6.58 -3.37 -1.72
N PHE A 464 -7.87 -3.07 -1.53
CA PHE A 464 -8.99 -3.94 -1.93
C PHE A 464 -10.01 -3.15 -2.76
N ARG A 465 -9.55 -2.15 -3.52
CA ARG A 465 -10.38 -1.44 -4.50
C ARG A 465 -10.58 -2.34 -5.71
N ASN A 466 -11.76 -2.27 -6.33
CA ASN A 466 -12.01 -2.94 -7.61
C ASN A 466 -11.39 -2.18 -8.78
#